data_AF-A0A976IPX2-F1
#
_entry.id   AF-A0A976IPX2-F1
#
_cell.length_a   1.000
_cell.length_b   1.000
_cell.length_c   1.000
_cell.angle_alpha   90.00
_cell.angle_beta   90.00
_cell.angle_gamma   90.00
#
_symmetry.space_group_name_H-M   'P 1'
#
loop_
_entity.id
_entity.type
_entity.pdbx_description
1 polymer ?
#
loop_
_entity_poly.entity_id
_entity_poly.type
_entity_poly.pdbx_seq_one_letter_code
_entity_poly.pdbx_strand_id
1 'polypeptide(L)'
;MSYFSEVSALQAQSIVMVENPIIIDMRDPHSYKEQHIDGAMRGHDQLTDHLISAGQFERPVLVYCYQGNSSKDMAGLLGRAGFKRCYSLQGGFTAWKKLQEASHNASSLIQAARSGDMGMLNQLIAAGANLEATDASGNTALWAACYANQQPVIARLLEAGANMDHQNPDGVTVLMYAASAGKTDAVRQLVAAGADLDLKNQDDFSALDLAANIDILRFLQAQLTNA
;
A
#
# COMPACT_ATOMS: atom_id res chain seq x y z
N MET A 1 3.14 33.55 7.95
CA MET A 1 3.02 32.13 8.32
C MET A 1 1.83 31.55 7.58
N SER A 2 1.95 30.35 7.01
CA SER A 2 0.78 29.65 6.45
C SER A 2 -0.13 29.24 7.60
N TYR A 3 -1.44 29.46 7.45
CA TYR A 3 -2.45 29.10 8.46
C TYR A 3 -2.95 27.65 8.30
N PHE A 4 -2.35 26.88 7.40
CA PHE A 4 -2.67 25.48 7.12
C PHE A 4 -1.43 24.73 6.62
N SER A 5 -1.50 23.40 6.62
CA SER A 5 -0.50 22.50 6.07
C SER A 5 -1.05 21.72 4.88
N GLU A 6 -0.26 21.53 3.83
CA GLU A 6 -0.60 20.59 2.77
C GLU A 6 -0.19 19.18 3.21
N VAL A 7 -1.05 18.21 2.92
CA VAL A 7 -0.83 16.80 3.26
C VAL A 7 -1.04 15.93 2.03
N SER A 8 -0.20 14.91 1.87
CA SER A 8 -0.39 13.89 0.84
C SER A 8 -1.65 13.04 1.10
N ALA A 9 -2.10 12.28 0.12
CA ALA A 9 -3.22 11.35 0.31
C ALA A 9 -2.95 10.32 1.43
N LEU A 10 -1.71 9.86 1.59
CA LEU A 10 -1.33 8.91 2.64
C LEU A 10 -1.40 9.55 4.02
N GLN A 11 -0.85 10.76 4.17
CA GLN A 11 -0.94 11.52 5.42
C GLN A 11 -2.40 11.85 5.77
N ALA A 12 -3.20 12.24 4.77
CA ALA A 12 -4.62 12.48 4.96
C ALA A 12 -5.36 11.22 5.42
N GLN A 13 -5.02 10.03 4.88
CA GLN A 13 -5.62 8.76 5.32
C GLN A 13 -5.32 8.49 6.80
N SER A 14 -4.07 8.69 7.23
CA SER A 14 -3.69 8.59 8.65
C SER A 14 -4.47 9.57 9.53
N ILE A 15 -4.61 10.83 9.10
CA ILE A 15 -5.37 11.85 9.84
C ILE A 15 -6.84 11.41 9.97
N VAL A 16 -7.47 10.95 8.90
CA VAL A 16 -8.87 10.46 8.92
C VAL A 16 -9.06 9.30 9.89
N MET A 17 -8.13 8.35 9.91
CA MET A 17 -8.22 7.16 10.77
C MET A 17 -7.93 7.43 12.25
N VAL A 18 -7.00 8.33 12.54
CA VAL A 18 -6.44 8.49 13.90
C VAL A 18 -6.97 9.74 14.61
N GLU A 19 -7.14 10.84 13.88
CA GLU A 19 -7.43 12.15 14.49
C GLU A 19 -8.91 12.55 14.45
N ASN A 20 -9.78 11.76 13.79
CA ASN A 20 -11.21 12.03 13.62
C ASN A 20 -11.50 13.50 13.18
N PRO A 21 -10.95 13.94 12.03
CA PRO A 21 -11.06 15.32 11.59
C PRO A 21 -12.49 15.70 11.18
N ILE A 22 -12.76 17.00 11.10
CA ILE A 22 -13.86 17.54 10.30
C ILE A 22 -13.40 17.49 8.85
N ILE A 23 -14.13 16.78 8.00
CA ILE A 23 -13.74 16.58 6.59
C ILE A 23 -14.66 17.42 5.71
N ILE A 24 -14.09 18.31 4.90
CA ILE A 24 -14.84 19.25 4.06
C ILE A 24 -14.56 18.98 2.58
N ASP A 25 -15.63 18.64 1.86
CA ASP A 25 -15.61 18.47 0.40
C ASP A 25 -16.06 19.75 -0.29
N MET A 26 -15.15 20.39 -1.02
CA MET A 26 -15.40 21.63 -1.75
C MET A 26 -15.82 21.40 -3.21
N ARG A 27 -16.10 20.16 -3.62
CA ARG A 27 -16.60 19.84 -4.98
C ARG A 27 -18.09 20.14 -5.11
N ASP A 28 -18.58 20.10 -6.35
CA ASP A 28 -20.00 20.34 -6.62
C ASP A 28 -20.89 19.22 -6.05
N PRO A 29 -22.18 19.50 -5.81
CA PRO A 29 -23.09 18.54 -5.17
C PRO A 29 -23.31 17.25 -5.96
N HIS A 30 -23.05 17.22 -7.27
CA HIS A 30 -23.16 15.97 -8.04
C HIS A 30 -22.01 15.04 -7.67
N SER A 31 -20.75 15.49 -7.80
CA SER A 31 -19.59 14.65 -7.47
C SER A 31 -19.51 14.28 -5.99
N TYR A 32 -19.96 15.14 -5.07
CA TYR A 32 -20.09 14.77 -3.65
C TYR A 32 -21.05 13.59 -3.45
N LYS A 33 -22.22 13.61 -4.12
CA LYS A 33 -23.20 12.52 -4.00
C LYS A 33 -22.73 11.21 -4.62
N GLU A 34 -21.97 11.27 -5.71
CA GLU A 34 -21.43 10.08 -6.36
C GLU A 34 -20.44 9.35 -5.45
N GLN A 35 -19.39 10.05 -5.00
CA GLN A 35 -18.35 9.49 -4.14
C GLN A 35 -17.68 10.62 -3.35
N HIS A 36 -17.45 10.42 -2.05
CA HIS A 36 -16.72 11.36 -1.18
C HIS A 36 -15.91 10.58 -0.15
N ILE A 37 -15.02 11.26 0.59
CA ILE A 37 -14.34 10.66 1.74
C ILE A 37 -15.40 10.39 2.81
N ASP A 38 -15.42 9.18 3.38
CA ASP A 38 -16.41 8.81 4.40
C ASP A 38 -16.44 9.83 5.55
N GLY A 39 -17.65 10.28 5.90
CA GLY A 39 -17.86 11.30 6.93
C GLY A 39 -17.59 12.75 6.48
N ALA A 40 -17.24 12.99 5.22
CA ALA A 40 -17.14 14.34 4.67
C ALA A 40 -18.49 15.06 4.70
N MET A 41 -18.45 16.36 4.98
CA MET A 41 -19.56 17.27 4.76
C MET A 41 -19.27 18.17 3.56
N ARG A 42 -20.32 18.52 2.81
CA ARG A 42 -20.19 19.39 1.65
C ARG A 42 -19.98 20.85 2.07
N GLY A 43 -19.01 21.53 1.43
CA GLY A 43 -18.83 22.97 1.47
C GLY A 43 -20.05 23.75 0.97
N HIS A 44 -20.46 24.76 1.74
CA HIS A 44 -21.48 25.74 1.37
C HIS A 44 -21.16 27.10 2.01
N ASP A 45 -21.79 28.18 1.55
CA ASP A 45 -21.39 29.56 1.89
C ASP A 45 -21.40 29.85 3.40
N GLN A 46 -22.36 29.29 4.14
CA GLN A 46 -22.49 29.44 5.60
C GLN A 46 -21.68 28.43 6.42
N LEU A 47 -20.89 27.54 5.79
CA LEU A 47 -20.22 26.45 6.50
C LEU A 47 -19.24 26.99 7.55
N THR A 48 -18.48 28.02 7.21
CA THR A 48 -17.50 28.62 8.12
C THR A 48 -18.17 29.13 9.41
N ASP A 49 -19.29 29.85 9.29
CA ASP A 49 -20.02 30.38 10.46
C ASP A 49 -20.58 29.24 11.32
N HIS A 50 -21.08 28.18 10.70
CA HIS A 50 -21.50 26.97 11.41
C HIS A 50 -20.34 26.29 12.17
N LEU A 51 -19.16 26.20 11.55
CA LEU A 51 -17.99 25.61 12.19
C LEU A 51 -17.45 26.47 13.34
N ILE A 52 -17.43 27.80 13.17
CA ILE A 52 -17.02 28.75 14.20
C ILE A 52 -17.98 28.68 15.39
N SER A 53 -19.30 28.69 15.14
CA SER A 53 -20.32 28.61 16.20
C SER A 53 -20.29 27.27 16.95
N ALA A 54 -19.90 26.17 16.29
CA ALA A 54 -19.69 24.89 16.95
C ALA A 54 -18.46 24.88 17.90
N GLY A 55 -17.54 25.83 17.76
CA GLY A 55 -16.44 26.06 18.70
C GLY A 55 -15.36 24.97 18.75
N GLN A 56 -15.33 24.05 17.79
CA GLN A 56 -14.40 22.90 17.77
C GLN A 56 -13.01 23.25 17.20
N PHE A 57 -12.40 24.36 17.62
CA PHE A 57 -11.15 24.89 17.03
C PHE A 57 -9.93 23.98 17.16
N GLU A 58 -9.95 23.07 18.14
CA GLU A 58 -8.88 22.09 18.37
C GLU A 58 -9.03 20.83 17.52
N ARG A 59 -10.23 20.55 17.00
CA ARG A 59 -10.47 19.40 16.13
C ARG A 59 -9.81 19.65 14.78
N PRO A 60 -9.02 18.71 14.24
CA PRO A 60 -8.36 18.92 12.97
C PRO A 60 -9.40 19.03 11.84
N VAL A 61 -9.11 19.86 10.86
CA VAL A 61 -9.95 20.04 9.67
C VAL A 61 -9.17 19.60 8.44
N LEU A 62 -9.74 18.69 7.66
CA LEU A 62 -9.21 18.25 6.38
C LEU A 62 -10.11 18.78 5.27
N VAL A 63 -9.56 19.58 4.37
CA VAL A 63 -10.28 20.16 3.23
C VAL A 63 -9.74 19.58 1.94
N TYR A 64 -10.63 19.23 1.02
CA TYR A 64 -10.24 18.82 -0.32
C TYR A 64 -11.20 19.36 -1.39
N CYS A 65 -10.69 19.47 -2.62
CA CYS A 65 -11.50 19.71 -3.82
C CYS A 65 -11.10 18.70 -4.90
N TYR A 66 -11.32 18.98 -6.19
CA TYR A 66 -10.89 18.08 -7.27
C TYR A 66 -9.38 17.81 -7.28
N GLN A 67 -8.56 18.87 -7.34
CA GLN A 67 -7.10 18.78 -7.47
C GLN A 67 -6.30 19.58 -6.42
N GLY A 68 -6.97 20.19 -5.44
CA GLY A 68 -6.33 20.81 -4.27
C GLY A 68 -6.17 22.33 -4.29
N ASN A 69 -6.51 23.04 -5.38
CA ASN A 69 -6.34 24.51 -5.41
C ASN A 69 -7.35 25.23 -4.50
N SER A 70 -8.65 24.99 -4.69
CA SER A 70 -9.71 25.60 -3.86
C SER A 70 -9.69 25.15 -2.40
N SER A 71 -9.11 23.99 -2.09
CA SER A 71 -8.99 23.52 -0.70
C SER A 71 -7.96 24.29 0.10
N LYS A 72 -6.92 24.85 -0.54
CA LYS A 72 -5.92 25.71 0.12
C LYS A 72 -6.55 26.99 0.64
N ASP A 73 -7.35 27.65 -0.17
CA ASP A 73 -8.01 28.91 0.20
C ASP A 73 -8.94 28.71 1.39
N MET A 74 -9.76 27.64 1.36
CA MET A 74 -10.67 27.30 2.44
C MET A 74 -9.93 26.87 3.72
N ALA A 75 -8.90 26.03 3.62
CA ALA A 75 -8.08 25.65 4.76
C ALA A 75 -7.40 26.87 5.41
N GLY A 76 -6.91 27.81 4.60
CA GLY A 76 -6.35 29.07 5.06
C GLY A 76 -7.39 29.97 5.74
N LEU A 77 -8.61 30.03 5.22
CA LEU A 77 -9.72 30.79 5.82
C LEU A 77 -10.06 30.25 7.22
N LEU A 78 -10.18 28.93 7.36
CA LEU A 78 -10.46 28.29 8.65
C LEU A 78 -9.30 28.50 9.64
N GLY A 79 -8.06 28.40 9.18
CA GLY A 79 -6.90 28.68 10.02
C GLY A 79 -6.88 30.14 10.54
N ARG A 80 -7.27 31.11 9.71
CA ARG A 80 -7.46 32.51 10.14
C ARG A 80 -8.63 32.69 11.10
N ALA A 81 -9.67 31.87 10.97
CA ALA A 81 -10.83 31.84 11.86
C ALA A 81 -10.54 31.20 13.23
N GLY A 82 -9.33 30.65 13.44
CA GLY A 82 -8.86 30.18 14.75
C GLY A 82 -8.68 28.66 14.88
N PHE A 83 -9.00 27.89 13.84
CA PHE A 83 -8.74 26.45 13.81
C PHE A 83 -7.23 26.18 13.83
N LYS A 84 -6.77 25.35 14.78
CA LYS A 84 -5.34 25.15 15.03
C LYS A 84 -4.67 24.22 14.03
N ARG A 85 -5.43 23.23 13.54
CA ARG A 85 -4.95 22.18 12.63
C ARG A 85 -5.83 22.15 11.38
N CYS A 86 -5.39 22.86 10.35
CA CYS A 86 -6.05 22.89 9.04
C CYS A 86 -5.17 22.22 8.01
N TYR A 87 -5.72 21.26 7.29
CA TYR A 87 -5.04 20.47 6.28
C TYR A 87 -5.70 20.65 4.92
N SER A 88 -4.91 20.87 3.87
CA SER A 88 -5.36 20.79 2.48
C SER A 88 -4.82 19.52 1.86
N LEU A 89 -5.71 18.68 1.31
CA LEU A 89 -5.33 17.46 0.61
C LEU A 89 -4.69 17.80 -0.75
N GLN A 90 -3.39 17.51 -0.88
CA GLN A 90 -2.66 17.68 -2.13
C GLN A 90 -3.19 16.72 -3.21
N GLY A 91 -3.46 17.24 -4.40
CA GLY A 91 -4.06 16.47 -5.50
C GLY A 91 -5.54 16.13 -5.30
N GLY A 92 -6.17 16.62 -4.22
CA GLY A 92 -7.62 16.54 -3.98
C GLY A 92 -8.19 15.13 -3.94
N PHE A 93 -9.49 15.02 -4.22
CA PHE A 93 -10.20 13.73 -4.22
C PHE A 93 -9.63 12.75 -5.25
N THR A 94 -9.06 13.22 -6.35
CA THR A 94 -8.41 12.36 -7.35
C THR A 94 -7.23 11.60 -6.74
N ALA A 95 -6.37 12.28 -5.96
CA ALA A 95 -5.26 11.62 -5.28
C ALA A 95 -5.74 10.65 -4.20
N TRP A 96 -6.78 11.02 -3.45
CA TRP A 96 -7.40 10.13 -2.46
C TRP A 96 -7.94 8.85 -3.10
N LYS A 97 -8.71 8.98 -4.17
CA LYS A 97 -9.30 7.83 -4.89
C LYS A 97 -8.22 6.91 -5.43
N LYS A 98 -7.17 7.47 -6.05
CA LYS A 98 -6.03 6.69 -6.56
C LYS A 98 -5.33 5.91 -5.44
N LEU A 99 -5.20 6.48 -4.24
CA LEU A 99 -4.64 5.78 -3.08
C LEU A 99 -5.54 4.61 -2.65
N GLN A 100 -6.86 4.82 -2.57
CA GLN A 100 -7.81 3.77 -2.19
C GLN A 100 -7.79 2.63 -3.21
N GLU A 101 -7.84 2.94 -4.50
CA GLU A 101 -7.75 1.95 -5.59
C GLU A 101 -6.44 1.17 -5.52
N ALA A 102 -5.30 1.85 -5.31
CA ALA A 102 -4.01 1.18 -5.18
C ALA A 102 -3.98 0.22 -3.97
N SER A 103 -4.50 0.65 -2.82
CA SER A 103 -4.55 -0.18 -1.60
C SER A 103 -5.50 -1.38 -1.75
N HIS A 104 -6.65 -1.19 -2.40
CA HIS A 104 -7.60 -2.26 -2.66
C HIS A 104 -7.06 -3.27 -3.68
N ASN A 105 -6.41 -2.78 -4.73
CA ASN A 105 -5.78 -3.62 -5.74
C ASN A 105 -4.61 -4.42 -5.15
N ALA A 106 -3.82 -3.81 -4.27
CA ALA A 106 -2.76 -4.50 -3.54
C ALA A 106 -3.31 -5.66 -2.70
N SER A 107 -4.31 -5.39 -1.85
CA SER A 107 -4.95 -6.44 -1.04
C SER A 107 -5.58 -7.53 -1.92
N SER A 108 -6.21 -7.15 -3.03
CA SER A 108 -6.84 -8.09 -3.96
C SER A 108 -5.80 -8.96 -4.69
N LEU A 109 -4.65 -8.38 -5.06
CA LEU A 109 -3.58 -9.09 -5.74
C LEU A 109 -2.94 -10.12 -4.82
N ILE A 110 -2.64 -9.74 -3.57
CA ILE A 110 -2.11 -10.64 -2.54
C ILE A 110 -3.09 -11.79 -2.28
N GLN A 111 -4.39 -11.50 -2.17
CA GLN A 111 -5.40 -12.52 -1.96
C GLN A 111 -5.54 -13.48 -3.15
N ALA A 112 -5.55 -12.96 -4.39
CA ALA A 112 -5.59 -13.79 -5.60
C ALA A 112 -4.36 -14.68 -5.70
N ALA A 113 -3.18 -14.15 -5.37
CA ALA A 113 -1.94 -14.89 -5.36
C ALA A 113 -1.96 -16.02 -4.32
N ARG A 114 -2.49 -15.75 -3.13
CA ARG A 114 -2.65 -16.74 -2.05
C ARG A 114 -3.65 -17.84 -2.39
N SER A 115 -4.78 -17.49 -3.01
CA SER A 115 -5.84 -18.45 -3.34
C SER A 115 -5.55 -19.28 -4.59
N GLY A 116 -4.59 -18.87 -5.42
CA GLY A 116 -4.35 -19.50 -6.71
C GLY A 116 -5.29 -19.01 -7.82
N ASP A 117 -6.00 -17.90 -7.61
CA ASP A 117 -6.95 -17.36 -8.58
C ASP A 117 -6.22 -16.67 -9.74
N MET A 118 -5.77 -17.48 -10.70
CA MET A 118 -5.09 -17.02 -11.91
C MET A 118 -5.91 -16.04 -12.76
N GLY A 119 -7.25 -16.15 -12.74
CA GLY A 119 -8.13 -15.27 -13.49
C GLY A 119 -8.08 -13.84 -12.95
N MET A 120 -8.34 -13.71 -11.65
CA MET A 120 -8.26 -12.44 -10.93
C MET A 120 -6.85 -11.86 -10.94
N LEU A 121 -5.83 -12.70 -10.73
CA LEU A 121 -4.43 -12.30 -10.79
C LEU A 121 -4.09 -11.63 -12.14
N ASN A 122 -4.44 -12.27 -13.25
CA ASN A 122 -4.16 -11.73 -14.58
C ASN A 122 -4.90 -10.41 -14.85
N GLN A 123 -6.15 -10.29 -14.38
CA GLN A 123 -6.91 -9.05 -14.51
C GLN A 123 -6.24 -7.90 -13.73
N LEU A 124 -5.81 -8.15 -12.49
CA LEU A 124 -5.15 -7.15 -11.66
C LEU A 124 -3.79 -6.72 -12.23
N ILE A 125 -2.98 -7.68 -12.71
CA ILE A 125 -1.71 -7.37 -13.38
C ILE A 125 -1.96 -6.54 -14.64
N ALA A 126 -2.94 -6.90 -15.47
CA ALA A 126 -3.29 -6.16 -16.68
C ALA A 126 -3.82 -4.74 -16.37
N ALA A 127 -4.47 -4.55 -15.22
CA ALA A 127 -4.90 -3.24 -14.73
C ALA A 127 -3.77 -2.40 -14.12
N GLY A 128 -2.52 -2.90 -14.12
CA GLY A 128 -1.36 -2.18 -13.58
C GLY A 128 -1.31 -2.19 -12.05
N ALA A 129 -1.81 -3.24 -11.40
CA ALA A 129 -1.63 -3.42 -9.96
C ALA A 129 -0.15 -3.37 -9.58
N ASN A 130 0.16 -2.71 -8.46
CA ASN A 130 1.52 -2.68 -7.94
C ASN A 130 1.89 -4.06 -7.36
N LEU A 131 2.82 -4.77 -8.01
CA LEU A 131 3.29 -6.09 -7.59
C LEU A 131 4.03 -6.05 -6.25
N GLU A 132 4.65 -4.91 -5.94
CA GLU A 132 5.46 -4.68 -4.74
C GLU A 132 4.65 -4.12 -3.58
N ALA A 133 3.32 -4.05 -3.71
CA ALA A 133 2.49 -3.71 -2.59
C ALA A 133 2.51 -4.85 -1.56
N THR A 134 2.59 -4.48 -0.29
CA THR A 134 2.76 -5.43 0.82
C THR A 134 1.54 -5.50 1.71
N ASP A 135 1.34 -6.65 2.36
CA ASP A 135 0.42 -6.78 3.48
C ASP A 135 0.97 -6.13 4.76
N ALA A 136 0.24 -6.26 5.87
CA ALA A 136 0.64 -5.74 7.17
C ALA A 136 1.93 -6.37 7.74
N SER A 137 2.35 -7.52 7.22
CA SER A 137 3.62 -8.18 7.57
C SER A 137 4.75 -7.78 6.63
N GLY A 138 4.50 -6.86 5.69
CA GLY A 138 5.48 -6.44 4.69
C GLY A 138 5.73 -7.49 3.59
N ASN A 139 4.82 -8.45 3.40
CA ASN A 139 4.93 -9.51 2.40
C ASN A 139 4.18 -9.15 1.12
N THR A 140 4.78 -9.44 -0.04
CA THR A 140 4.22 -9.15 -1.37
C THR A 140 3.28 -10.26 -1.87
N ALA A 141 2.67 -10.05 -3.05
CA ALA A 141 1.88 -11.09 -3.71
C ALA A 141 2.70 -12.36 -4.03
N LEU A 142 3.96 -12.21 -4.42
CA LEU A 142 4.87 -13.33 -4.69
C LEU A 142 5.10 -14.16 -3.42
N TRP A 143 5.29 -13.48 -2.29
CA TRP A 143 5.38 -14.13 -0.99
C TRP A 143 4.13 -14.96 -0.68
N ALA A 144 2.95 -14.39 -0.88
CA ALA A 144 1.69 -15.08 -0.63
C ALA A 144 1.49 -16.30 -1.53
N ALA A 145 1.92 -16.24 -2.79
CA ALA A 145 1.91 -17.37 -3.72
C ALA A 145 2.84 -18.50 -3.25
N CYS A 146 4.08 -18.18 -2.84
CA CYS A 146 5.02 -19.13 -2.26
C CYS A 146 4.49 -19.69 -0.93
N TYR A 147 3.87 -18.88 -0.08
CA TYR A 147 3.21 -19.30 1.15
C TYR A 147 2.09 -20.32 0.88
N ALA A 148 1.32 -20.15 -0.18
CA ALA A 148 0.24 -21.07 -0.54
C ALA A 148 0.67 -22.21 -1.49
N ASN A 149 1.95 -22.29 -1.87
CA ASN A 149 2.50 -23.26 -2.82
C ASN A 149 1.83 -23.21 -4.22
N GLN A 150 1.48 -22.01 -4.67
CA GLN A 150 0.77 -21.78 -5.94
C GLN A 150 1.75 -21.65 -7.11
N GLN A 151 2.33 -22.77 -7.55
CA GLN A 151 3.36 -22.80 -8.60
C GLN A 151 3.03 -22.04 -9.89
N PRO A 152 1.79 -22.10 -10.44
CA PRO A 152 1.44 -21.31 -11.62
C PRO A 152 1.41 -19.79 -11.36
N VAL A 153 1.00 -19.38 -10.16
CA VAL A 153 0.96 -17.97 -9.74
C VAL A 153 2.36 -17.43 -9.55
N ILE A 154 3.25 -18.21 -8.92
CA ILE A 154 4.67 -17.84 -8.73
C ILE A 154 5.31 -17.54 -10.09
N ALA A 155 5.22 -18.48 -11.03
CA ALA A 155 5.72 -18.29 -12.39
C ALA A 155 5.15 -17.02 -13.04
N ARG A 156 3.83 -16.82 -12.95
CA ARG A 156 3.17 -15.66 -13.56
C ARG A 156 3.57 -14.32 -12.95
N LEU A 157 3.78 -14.26 -11.64
CA LEU A 157 4.25 -13.05 -10.95
C LEU A 157 5.70 -12.72 -11.30
N LEU A 158 6.56 -13.73 -11.40
CA LEU A 158 7.95 -13.57 -11.85
C LEU A 158 8.00 -13.09 -13.31
N GLU A 159 7.18 -13.67 -14.20
CA GLU A 159 7.02 -13.18 -15.59
C GLU A 159 6.50 -11.74 -15.67
N ALA A 160 5.71 -11.31 -14.67
CA ALA A 160 5.24 -9.93 -14.57
C ALA A 160 6.32 -8.96 -14.05
N GLY A 161 7.49 -9.46 -13.64
CA GLY A 161 8.57 -8.66 -13.09
C GLY A 161 8.44 -8.37 -11.59
N ALA A 162 7.73 -9.21 -10.83
CA ALA A 162 7.70 -9.09 -9.36
C ALA A 162 9.12 -9.25 -8.78
N ASN A 163 9.48 -8.39 -7.83
CA ASN A 163 10.78 -8.46 -7.17
C ASN A 163 10.84 -9.67 -6.21
N MET A 164 11.63 -10.68 -6.58
CA MET A 164 11.82 -11.87 -5.76
C MET A 164 12.79 -11.67 -4.59
N ASP A 165 13.58 -10.60 -4.63
CA ASP A 165 14.60 -10.28 -3.63
C ASP A 165 14.10 -9.23 -2.61
N HIS A 166 12.81 -8.92 -2.63
CA HIS A 166 12.18 -8.08 -1.61
C HIS A 166 12.37 -8.70 -0.22
N GLN A 167 12.93 -7.91 0.70
CA GLN A 167 13.06 -8.26 2.11
C GLN A 167 11.92 -7.65 2.91
N ASN A 168 11.21 -8.48 3.65
CA ASN A 168 10.20 -8.01 4.60
C ASN A 168 10.88 -7.29 5.81
N PRO A 169 10.12 -6.75 6.78
CA PRO A 169 10.68 -6.03 7.92
C PRO A 169 11.68 -6.84 8.78
N ASP A 170 11.69 -8.17 8.68
CA ASP A 170 12.63 -9.07 9.37
C ASP A 170 13.88 -9.39 8.52
N GLY A 171 14.01 -8.76 7.34
CA GLY A 171 15.08 -9.03 6.38
C GLY A 171 14.89 -10.32 5.59
N VAL A 172 13.74 -11.00 5.69
CA VAL A 172 13.55 -12.31 5.07
C VAL A 172 13.08 -12.14 3.63
N THR A 173 13.69 -12.85 2.69
CA THR A 173 13.26 -12.96 1.28
C THR A 173 12.31 -14.14 1.07
N VAL A 174 11.58 -14.14 -0.05
CA VAL A 174 10.64 -15.25 -0.34
C VAL A 174 11.39 -16.58 -0.55
N LEU A 175 12.63 -16.53 -1.05
CA LEU A 175 13.48 -17.71 -1.20
C LEU A 175 13.89 -18.30 0.16
N MET A 176 14.29 -17.46 1.13
CA MET A 176 14.59 -17.89 2.50
C MET A 176 13.40 -18.60 3.14
N TYR A 177 12.20 -18.02 3.01
CA TYR A 177 10.98 -18.64 3.49
C TYR A 177 10.70 -19.98 2.78
N ALA A 178 10.83 -20.04 1.45
CA ALA A 178 10.60 -21.27 0.71
C ALA A 178 11.57 -22.38 1.12
N ALA A 179 12.85 -22.04 1.35
CA ALA A 179 13.87 -22.96 1.81
C ALA A 179 13.58 -23.49 3.22
N SER A 180 13.21 -22.62 4.16
CA SER A 180 12.90 -22.98 5.56
C SER A 180 11.59 -23.73 5.72
N ALA A 181 10.61 -23.47 4.85
CA ALA A 181 9.35 -24.18 4.82
C ALA A 181 9.39 -25.48 3.99
N GLY A 182 10.54 -25.84 3.41
CA GLY A 182 10.69 -27.08 2.64
C GLY A 182 9.96 -27.08 1.28
N LYS A 183 9.71 -25.91 0.69
CA LYS A 183 8.93 -25.76 -0.55
C LYS A 183 9.81 -25.92 -1.78
N THR A 184 10.25 -27.14 -2.02
CA THR A 184 11.21 -27.50 -3.07
C THR A 184 10.87 -26.91 -4.43
N ASP A 185 9.60 -26.99 -4.86
CA ASP A 185 9.21 -26.47 -6.18
C ASP A 185 9.32 -24.94 -6.26
N ALA A 186 8.88 -24.23 -5.20
CA ALA A 186 9.02 -22.78 -5.12
C ALA A 186 10.51 -22.36 -5.10
N VAL A 187 11.35 -23.07 -4.33
CA VAL A 187 12.81 -22.85 -4.34
C VAL A 187 13.36 -22.98 -5.76
N ARG A 188 13.02 -24.07 -6.46
CA ARG A 188 13.51 -24.28 -7.83
C ARG A 188 13.06 -23.19 -8.80
N GLN A 189 11.80 -22.75 -8.71
CA GLN A 189 11.28 -21.68 -9.56
C GLN A 189 11.98 -20.35 -9.31
N LEU A 190 12.15 -19.96 -8.04
CA LEU A 190 12.82 -18.71 -7.66
C LEU A 190 14.28 -18.70 -8.11
N VAL A 191 15.02 -19.78 -7.85
CA VAL A 191 16.40 -19.93 -8.30
C VAL A 191 16.51 -19.89 -9.83
N ALA A 192 15.63 -20.60 -10.55
CA ALA A 192 15.62 -20.58 -12.01
C ALA A 192 15.31 -19.18 -12.59
N ALA A 193 14.58 -18.35 -11.84
CA ALA A 193 14.28 -16.97 -12.18
C ALA A 193 15.41 -15.98 -11.79
N GLY A 194 16.48 -16.46 -11.16
CA GLY A 194 17.66 -15.66 -10.82
C GLY A 194 17.60 -14.97 -9.46
N ALA A 195 16.88 -15.53 -8.48
CA ALA A 195 16.87 -15.01 -7.11
C ALA A 195 18.29 -14.92 -6.52
N ASP A 196 18.57 -13.84 -5.79
CA ASP A 196 19.84 -13.66 -5.10
C ASP A 196 19.94 -14.63 -3.91
N LEU A 197 20.93 -15.53 -3.99
CA LEU A 197 21.16 -16.58 -3.01
C LEU A 197 21.97 -16.11 -1.81
N ASP A 198 22.68 -14.98 -1.94
CA ASP A 198 23.62 -14.46 -0.96
C ASP A 198 22.97 -13.47 0.02
N LEU A 199 21.73 -13.05 -0.23
CA LEU A 199 20.97 -12.23 0.70
C LEU A 199 20.85 -12.92 2.05
N LYS A 200 20.83 -12.10 3.11
CA LYS A 200 20.75 -12.54 4.50
C LYS A 200 19.68 -11.77 5.27
N ASN A 201 19.00 -12.47 6.16
CA ASN A 201 18.06 -11.85 7.08
C ASN A 201 18.78 -11.12 8.22
N GLN A 202 18.03 -10.55 9.17
CA GLN A 202 18.59 -9.81 10.31
C GLN A 202 19.45 -10.68 11.25
N ASP A 203 19.27 -12.00 11.21
CA ASP A 203 20.06 -12.97 11.98
C ASP A 203 21.28 -13.49 11.21
N ASP A 204 21.64 -12.86 10.07
CA ASP A 204 22.75 -13.23 9.19
C ASP A 204 22.61 -14.61 8.51
N PHE A 205 21.38 -15.13 8.40
CA PHE A 205 21.07 -16.39 7.72
C PHE A 205 20.63 -16.17 6.26
N SER A 206 21.24 -16.92 5.35
CA SER A 206 20.86 -17.04 3.94
C SER A 206 19.79 -18.11 3.72
N ALA A 207 19.28 -18.21 2.49
CA ALA A 207 18.38 -19.31 2.11
C ALA A 207 19.04 -20.70 2.25
N LEU A 208 20.36 -20.79 2.06
CA LEU A 208 21.11 -22.03 2.25
C LEU A 208 21.14 -22.44 3.73
N ASP A 209 21.41 -21.48 4.63
CA ASP A 209 21.48 -21.73 6.08
C ASP A 209 20.13 -22.19 6.64
N LEU A 210 19.04 -21.71 6.03
CA LEU A 210 17.68 -22.02 6.44
C LEU A 210 17.10 -23.27 5.77
N ALA A 211 17.86 -24.02 4.97
CA ALA A 211 17.33 -25.16 4.22
C ALA A 211 16.69 -26.23 5.13
N ALA A 212 15.39 -26.49 4.94
CA ALA A 212 14.63 -27.43 5.77
C ALA A 212 15.03 -28.91 5.60
N ASN A 213 15.67 -29.25 4.47
CA ASN A 213 16.04 -30.62 4.15
C ASN A 213 17.30 -30.67 3.27
N ILE A 214 17.86 -31.87 3.16
CA ILE A 214 19.12 -32.12 2.44
C ILE A 214 19.02 -31.84 0.94
N ASP A 215 17.83 -31.99 0.35
CA ASP A 215 17.63 -31.81 -1.08
C ASP A 215 17.70 -30.33 -1.46
N ILE A 216 17.04 -29.47 -0.67
CA ILE A 216 17.12 -28.00 -0.82
C ILE A 216 18.55 -27.53 -0.53
N LEU A 217 19.16 -28.01 0.56
CA LEU A 217 20.54 -27.64 0.92
C LEU A 217 21.51 -27.93 -0.23
N ARG A 218 21.48 -29.18 -0.74
CA ARG A 218 22.36 -29.60 -1.86
C ARG A 218 22.05 -28.84 -3.14
N PHE A 219 20.77 -28.58 -3.41
CA PHE A 219 20.38 -27.82 -4.59
C PHE A 219 20.92 -26.39 -4.55
N LEU A 220 20.72 -25.66 -3.46
CA LEU A 220 21.22 -24.29 -3.29
C LEU A 220 22.75 -24.23 -3.28
N GLN A 221 23.39 -25.16 -2.58
CA GLN A 221 24.86 -25.26 -2.55
C GLN A 221 25.44 -25.45 -3.95
N ALA A 222 24.81 -26.29 -4.77
CA ALA A 222 25.25 -26.52 -6.15
C ALA A 222 25.12 -25.27 -7.03
N GLN A 223 24.16 -24.37 -6.77
CA GLN A 223 24.04 -23.12 -7.52
C GLN A 223 25.16 -22.14 -7.17
N LEU A 224 25.48 -21.99 -5.89
CA LEU A 224 26.54 -21.10 -5.40
C LEU A 224 27.93 -21.51 -5.88
N THR A 225 28.19 -22.81 -6.06
CA THR A 225 29.48 -23.29 -6.57
C THR A 225 29.66 -23.15 -8.09
N ASN A 226 28.57 -22.89 -8.82
CA ASN A 226 28.55 -22.82 -10.28
C ASN A 226 28.40 -21.38 -10.83
N ALA A 227 28.28 -20.38 -9.95
CA ALA A 227 28.25 -18.94 -10.27
C ALA A 227 29.65 -18.32 -10.26
#